data_AF-A0A929PIM7-F1
#
_entry.id   AF-A0A929PIM7-F1
#
_cell.length_a   1.000
_cell.length_b   1.000
_cell.length_c   1.000
_cell.angle_alpha   90.00
_cell.angle_beta   90.00
_cell.angle_gamma   90.00
#
_symmetry.space_group_name_H-M   'P 1'
#
loop_
_entity.id
_entity.type
_entity.pdbx_description
1 polymer ?
#
loop_
_entity_poly.entity_id
_entity_poly.type
_entity_poly.pdbx_seq_one_letter_code
_entity_poly.pdbx_strand_id
1 'polypeptide(L)'
;YTTSATDENTGTKFLRITDINEDGFVNWGMVPYGCIEDENIQKFRLSKGDILFARIGATTGKTCIIGGAIPKAVFASYLIRFVPDKELHPKYVFYFTQTREYQELVNAGKEGKLKKGLSATELKNFNIPLPPLPEQHKIAEVLSTVQQAKEKTDGVISAAKELKKSVMKHLFTYGHVSVKKFNELDELGVNELQNAQNSKNSSNLKNSINLKETEIGLVPEEWNVVRLGEVAEQRKETTNPKDGDWKYVGLEHIDPGESHLKRYGFSNE
;
A
#
# COMPACT_ATOMS: atom_id res chain seq x y z
N TYR A 1 18.98 3.06 19.19
CA TYR A 1 18.25 3.46 20.41
C TYR A 1 17.04 2.54 20.58
N THR A 2 16.75 2.11 21.81
CA THR A 2 15.59 1.25 22.12
C THR A 2 14.60 2.06 22.95
N THR A 3 13.52 2.48 22.33
CA THR A 3 12.36 3.06 22.99
C THR A 3 11.10 2.42 22.44
N SER A 4 10.01 2.51 23.17
CA SER A 4 8.70 2.04 22.71
C SER A 4 8.06 3.09 21.81
N ALA A 5 7.40 2.64 20.75
CA ALA A 5 6.56 3.50 19.94
C ALA A 5 5.30 3.91 20.73
N THR A 6 4.81 5.12 20.47
CA THR A 6 3.56 5.64 21.02
C THR A 6 2.77 6.36 19.93
N ASP A 7 1.44 6.32 20.01
CA ASP A 7 0.57 7.08 19.13
C ASP A 7 0.39 8.53 19.62
N GLU A 8 0.77 8.81 20.87
CA GLU A 8 0.77 10.16 21.43
C GLU A 8 1.85 11.04 20.79
N ASN A 9 1.49 12.28 20.43
CA ASN A 9 2.42 13.18 19.75
C ASN A 9 3.50 13.71 20.70
N THR A 10 4.65 13.03 20.75
CA THR A 10 5.85 13.45 21.50
C THR A 10 6.73 14.44 20.71
N GLY A 11 6.31 14.83 19.50
CA GLY A 11 7.05 15.73 18.61
C GLY A 11 8.21 15.08 17.84
N THR A 12 8.53 13.80 18.06
CA THR A 12 9.56 13.08 17.30
C THR A 12 9.06 11.73 16.79
N LYS A 13 9.09 11.54 15.48
CA LYS A 13 8.72 10.29 14.81
C LYS A 13 9.76 9.20 15.07
N PHE A 14 9.30 7.97 15.28
CA PHE A 14 10.13 6.81 15.55
C PHE A 14 9.93 5.73 14.47
N LEU A 15 10.82 5.71 13.48
CA LEU A 15 10.72 4.84 12.31
C LEU A 15 11.06 3.38 12.63
N ARG A 16 10.12 2.47 12.36
CA ARG A 16 10.24 1.02 12.52
C ARG A 16 10.32 0.32 11.17
N ILE A 17 10.68 -0.96 11.17
CA ILE A 17 10.72 -1.77 9.94
C ILE A 17 9.32 -1.88 9.31
N THR A 18 8.28 -1.97 10.14
CA THR A 18 6.87 -2.09 9.70
C THR A 18 6.35 -0.86 8.99
N ASP A 19 6.99 0.29 9.19
CA ASP A 19 6.55 1.55 8.60
C ASP A 19 7.22 1.81 7.23
N ILE A 20 8.12 0.92 6.81
CA ILE A 20 8.74 0.91 5.48
C ILE A 20 7.84 0.05 4.58
N ASN A 21 7.34 0.61 3.47
CA ASN A 21 6.52 -0.12 2.52
C ASN A 21 7.33 -1.11 1.67
N GLU A 22 6.68 -1.85 0.77
CA GLU A 22 7.36 -2.85 -0.08
C GLU A 22 8.39 -2.21 -1.03
N ASP A 23 8.12 -1.00 -1.49
CA ASP A 23 9.00 -0.24 -2.38
C ASP A 23 10.15 0.46 -1.65
N GLY A 24 10.30 0.32 -0.33
CA GLY A 24 11.39 0.94 0.44
C GLY A 24 11.19 2.44 0.73
N PHE A 25 9.96 2.93 0.73
CA PHE A 25 9.57 4.30 1.09
C PHE A 25 8.79 4.36 2.40
N VAL A 26 8.74 5.56 2.99
CA VAL A 26 8.10 5.82 4.28
C VAL A 26 6.95 6.80 4.12
N ASN A 27 5.77 6.41 4.61
CA ASN A 27 4.66 7.34 4.81
C ASN A 27 4.72 7.92 6.23
N TRP A 28 5.30 9.12 6.37
CA TRP A 28 5.48 9.78 7.67
C TRP A 28 4.18 10.02 8.46
N GLY A 29 3.03 10.07 7.78
CA GLY A 29 1.72 10.16 8.43
C GLY A 29 1.39 8.95 9.30
N MET A 30 1.89 7.77 8.92
CA MET A 30 1.64 6.50 9.60
C MET A 30 2.73 6.10 10.60
N VAL A 31 3.88 6.77 10.55
CA VAL A 31 4.99 6.49 11.48
C VAL A 31 4.58 6.96 12.88
N PRO A 32 4.71 6.13 13.93
CA PRO A 32 4.38 6.52 15.29
C PRO A 32 5.40 7.52 15.85
N TYR A 33 5.12 8.03 17.05
CA TYR A 33 6.04 8.84 17.81
C TYR A 33 6.87 7.99 18.78
N GLY A 34 7.90 8.58 19.36
CA GLY A 34 8.70 7.94 20.41
C GLY A 34 9.10 8.94 21.48
N CYS A 35 9.12 8.49 22.74
CA CYS A 35 9.73 9.24 23.84
C CYS A 35 11.24 9.09 23.72
N ILE A 36 11.91 10.13 23.20
CA ILE A 36 13.34 10.12 22.88
C ILE A 36 13.98 11.35 23.54
N GLU A 37 15.05 11.13 24.29
CA GLU A 37 15.86 12.19 24.88
C GLU A 37 16.58 13.01 23.81
N ASP A 38 16.73 14.32 24.01
CA ASP A 38 17.27 15.24 22.99
C ASP A 38 18.68 14.86 22.50
N GLU A 39 19.55 14.33 23.37
CA GLU A 39 20.89 13.85 22.98
C GLU A 39 20.82 12.69 21.96
N ASN A 40 19.88 11.76 22.19
CA ASN A 40 19.62 10.65 21.28
C ASN A 40 18.99 11.13 19.97
N ILE A 41 18.16 12.17 20.01
CA ILE A 41 17.60 12.78 18.80
C ILE A 41 18.74 13.27 17.91
N GLN A 42 19.70 14.03 18.43
CA GLN A 42 20.80 14.56 17.62
C GLN A 42 21.61 13.44 16.95
N LYS A 43 21.89 12.36 17.69
CA LYS A 43 22.70 11.23 17.19
C LYS A 43 21.98 10.39 16.12
N PHE A 44 20.68 10.15 16.31
CA PHE A 44 19.89 9.24 15.47
C PHE A 44 18.95 9.96 14.50
N ARG A 45 19.03 11.28 14.39
CA ARG A 45 18.20 12.07 13.47
C ARG A 45 18.38 11.61 12.03
N LEU A 46 17.27 11.33 11.37
CA LEU A 46 17.24 10.99 9.95
C LEU A 46 17.37 12.24 9.09
N SER A 47 18.18 12.11 8.03
CA SER A 47 18.44 13.17 7.05
C SER A 47 18.14 12.68 5.64
N LYS A 48 17.91 13.63 4.73
CA LYS A 48 17.65 13.33 3.32
C LYS A 48 18.86 12.60 2.73
N GLY A 49 18.60 11.47 2.06
CA GLY A 49 19.63 10.63 1.48
C GLY A 49 20.16 9.53 2.41
N ASP A 50 19.76 9.51 3.68
CA ASP A 50 20.05 8.37 4.56
C ASP A 50 19.44 7.09 3.98
N ILE A 51 20.18 5.99 4.02
CA ILE A 51 19.70 4.66 3.63
C ILE A 51 19.65 3.78 4.87
N LEU A 52 18.51 3.16 5.14
CA LEU A 52 18.30 2.27 6.26
C LEU A 52 18.19 0.82 5.80
N PHE A 53 18.79 -0.09 6.56
CA PHE A 53 18.81 -1.52 6.30
C PHE A 53 18.20 -2.29 7.47
N ALA A 54 17.21 -3.12 7.21
CA ALA A 54 16.65 -4.04 8.18
C ALA A 54 17.61 -5.21 8.41
N ARG A 55 17.96 -5.42 9.69
CA ARG A 55 19.00 -6.39 10.06
C ARG A 55 18.51 -7.74 10.57
N ILE A 56 17.23 -7.91 10.88
CA ILE A 56 16.74 -9.11 11.58
C ILE A 56 15.43 -9.63 10.99
N GLY A 57 15.18 -10.92 11.17
CA GLY A 57 13.93 -11.58 10.85
C GLY A 57 13.68 -11.77 9.35
N ALA A 58 12.41 -12.02 9.00
CA ALA A 58 11.96 -12.21 7.62
C ALA A 58 12.23 -10.99 6.72
N THR A 59 12.43 -9.82 7.33
CA THR A 59 12.72 -8.55 6.64
C THR A 59 14.21 -8.26 6.50
N THR A 60 15.10 -9.18 6.89
CA THR A 60 16.55 -9.00 6.76
C THR A 60 16.94 -8.72 5.30
N GLY A 61 17.61 -7.59 5.09
CA GLY A 61 17.99 -7.08 3.77
C GLY A 61 17.02 -6.04 3.19
N LYS A 62 15.83 -5.86 3.77
CA LYS A 62 14.91 -4.80 3.34
C LYS A 62 15.58 -3.43 3.53
N THR A 63 15.50 -2.58 2.52
CA THR A 63 16.10 -1.25 2.54
C THR A 63 15.06 -0.15 2.46
N CYS A 64 15.47 1.05 2.88
CA CYS A 64 14.65 2.25 2.83
C CYS A 64 15.53 3.46 2.52
N ILE A 65 15.06 4.36 1.65
CA ILE A 65 15.71 5.65 1.42
C ILE A 65 14.91 6.79 2.04
N ILE A 66 15.59 7.67 2.75
CA ILE A 66 14.96 8.83 3.38
C ILE A 66 14.90 9.99 2.38
N GLY A 67 13.67 10.42 2.06
CA GLY A 67 13.40 11.50 1.13
C GLY A 67 12.17 12.33 1.51
N GLY A 68 11.82 13.28 0.63
CA GLY A 68 10.66 14.16 0.82
C GLY A 68 10.83 15.19 1.95
N ALA A 69 9.70 15.64 2.49
CA ALA A 69 9.65 16.47 3.70
C ALA A 69 9.79 15.57 4.92
N ILE A 70 10.95 15.64 5.59
CA ILE A 70 11.30 14.76 6.70
C ILE A 70 10.93 15.47 8.01
N PRO A 71 10.02 14.91 8.83
CA PRO A 71 9.72 15.46 10.15
C PRO A 71 10.92 15.26 11.09
N LYS A 72 10.84 15.79 12.32
CA LYS A 72 11.78 15.41 13.39
C LYS A 72 11.65 13.90 13.62
N ALA A 73 12.63 13.12 13.18
CA ALA A 73 12.52 11.66 13.14
C ALA A 73 13.84 10.96 13.48
N VAL A 74 13.73 9.82 14.18
CA VAL A 74 14.82 8.87 14.42
C VAL A 74 14.36 7.45 14.04
N PHE A 75 15.25 6.47 14.12
CA PHE A 75 14.98 5.09 13.72
C PHE A 75 15.24 4.07 14.84
N ALA A 76 14.53 2.95 14.78
CA ALA A 76 14.65 1.86 15.73
C ALA A 76 15.99 1.10 15.61
N SER A 77 16.42 0.45 16.70
CA SER A 77 17.73 -0.21 16.81
C SER A 77 17.98 -1.38 15.85
N TYR A 78 16.92 -1.96 15.29
CA TYR A 78 16.96 -3.02 14.28
C TYR A 78 17.01 -2.48 12.84
N LEU A 79 17.27 -1.19 12.67
CA LEU A 79 17.64 -0.56 11.41
C LEU A 79 19.10 -0.10 11.50
N ILE A 80 19.86 -0.32 10.43
CA ILE A 80 21.23 0.16 10.29
C ILE A 80 21.22 1.32 9.31
N ARG A 81 21.75 2.47 9.71
CA ARG A 81 21.88 3.65 8.84
C ARG A 81 23.22 3.67 8.13
N PHE A 82 23.18 3.85 6.82
CA PHE A 82 24.30 4.25 5.98
C PHE A 82 24.03 5.65 5.44
N VAL A 83 25.07 6.48 5.49
CA VAL A 83 25.07 7.84 4.93
C VAL A 83 26.04 7.82 3.76
N PRO A 84 25.54 7.92 2.51
CA PRO A 84 26.41 7.98 1.33
C PRO A 84 27.36 9.17 1.40
N ASP A 85 28.58 8.98 0.90
CA ASP A 85 29.54 10.08 0.74
C ASP A 85 29.25 10.90 -0.52
N LYS A 86 30.16 11.83 -0.87
CA LYS A 86 29.98 12.74 -2.02
C LYS A 86 30.09 12.04 -3.37
N GLU A 87 30.72 10.87 -3.45
CA GLU A 87 30.95 10.14 -4.70
C GLU A 87 29.86 9.11 -4.97
N LEU A 88 28.93 8.96 -4.03
CA LEU A 88 27.88 7.95 -4.05
C LEU A 88 26.49 8.59 -4.03
N HIS A 89 25.77 8.50 -5.15
CA HIS A 89 24.41 9.01 -5.23
C HIS A 89 23.44 8.12 -4.42
N PRO A 90 22.73 8.64 -3.40
CA PRO A 90 21.92 7.81 -2.49
C PRO A 90 20.87 6.95 -3.18
N LYS A 91 20.14 7.52 -4.15
CA LYS A 91 19.10 6.80 -4.89
C LYS A 91 19.68 5.69 -5.75
N TYR A 92 20.90 5.86 -6.27
CA TYR A 92 21.53 4.82 -7.08
C TYR A 92 21.77 3.55 -6.24
N VAL A 93 22.36 3.71 -5.05
CA VAL A 93 22.57 2.61 -4.10
C VAL A 93 21.25 2.00 -3.68
N PHE A 94 20.27 2.83 -3.32
CA PHE A 94 18.96 2.36 -2.94
C PHE A 94 18.32 1.48 -4.02
N TYR A 95 18.37 1.90 -5.29
CA TYR A 95 17.84 1.08 -6.38
C TYR A 95 18.65 -0.20 -6.62
N PHE A 96 19.98 -0.16 -6.46
CA PHE A 96 20.79 -1.38 -6.49
C PHE A 96 20.35 -2.37 -5.41
N THR A 97 19.95 -1.91 -4.22
CA THR A 97 19.44 -2.80 -3.16
C THR A 97 18.08 -3.43 -3.44
N GLN A 98 17.39 -3.01 -4.51
CA GLN A 98 16.16 -3.66 -4.97
C GLN A 98 16.41 -4.79 -5.99
N THR A 99 17.67 -4.99 -6.40
CA THR A 99 18.02 -5.98 -7.42
C THR A 99 18.12 -7.38 -6.85
N ARG A 100 18.00 -8.40 -7.73
CA ARG A 100 18.17 -9.80 -7.33
C ARG A 100 19.59 -10.07 -6.84
N GLU A 101 20.58 -9.44 -7.47
CA GLU A 101 22.00 -9.54 -7.14
C GLU A 101 22.25 -9.11 -5.69
N TYR A 102 21.63 -8.02 -5.23
CA TYR A 102 21.70 -7.64 -3.82
C TYR A 102 21.02 -8.66 -2.90
N GLN A 103 19.86 -9.20 -3.29
CA GLN A 103 19.17 -10.22 -2.48
C GLN A 103 20.00 -11.51 -2.36
N GLU A 104 20.72 -11.89 -3.43
CA GLU A 104 21.68 -13.00 -3.42
C GLU A 104 22.83 -12.73 -2.44
N LEU A 105 23.38 -11.52 -2.39
CA LEU A 105 24.40 -11.14 -1.39
C LEU A 105 23.87 -11.27 0.04
N VAL A 106 22.63 -10.81 0.28
CA VAL A 106 21.97 -10.93 1.60
C VAL A 106 21.76 -12.41 1.96
N ASN A 107 21.31 -13.24 1.02
CA ASN A 107 20.97 -14.64 1.26
C ASN A 107 22.22 -15.52 1.42
N ALA A 108 23.25 -15.31 0.60
CA ALA A 108 24.56 -15.96 0.76
C ALA A 108 25.17 -15.63 2.13
N GLY A 109 24.93 -14.41 2.62
CA GLY A 109 25.17 -14.07 4.01
C GLY A 109 24.43 -15.02 4.96
N LYS A 110 23.09 -15.07 4.87
CA LYS A 110 22.21 -15.83 5.78
C LYS A 110 22.57 -17.31 5.91
N GLU A 111 22.96 -17.97 4.82
CA GLU A 111 23.33 -19.40 4.80
C GLU A 111 24.69 -19.70 5.48
N GLY A 112 25.55 -18.68 5.63
CA GLY A 112 26.82 -18.76 6.36
C GLY A 112 26.67 -18.62 7.89
N LYS A 113 27.62 -17.93 8.56
CA LYS A 113 27.67 -17.70 10.03
C LYS A 113 26.43 -16.99 10.64
N LEU A 114 25.39 -16.70 9.85
CA LEU A 114 24.36 -15.70 10.07
C LEU A 114 23.02 -16.23 10.63
N LYS A 115 23.05 -17.14 11.61
CA LYS A 115 21.84 -17.48 12.40
C LYS A 115 21.24 -16.28 13.18
N LYS A 116 21.79 -15.06 13.06
CA LYS A 116 21.40 -13.87 13.86
C LYS A 116 21.08 -12.59 13.05
N GLY A 117 21.04 -12.63 11.71
CA GLY A 117 20.71 -11.48 10.86
C GLY A 117 21.91 -10.59 10.46
N LEU A 118 21.68 -9.59 9.60
CA LEU A 118 22.70 -8.80 8.90
C LEU A 118 23.41 -7.78 9.82
N SER A 119 24.73 -7.77 9.86
CA SER A 119 25.52 -6.81 10.64
C SER A 119 25.99 -5.61 9.80
N ALA A 120 26.34 -4.50 10.49
CA ALA A 120 26.91 -3.34 9.82
C ALA A 120 28.28 -3.64 9.18
N THR A 121 29.04 -4.58 9.74
CA THR A 121 30.34 -5.01 9.20
C THR A 121 30.16 -5.78 7.89
N GLU A 122 29.14 -6.63 7.79
CA GLU A 122 28.86 -7.38 6.56
C GLU A 122 28.37 -6.46 5.45
N LEU A 123 27.45 -5.53 5.76
CA LEU A 123 27.01 -4.52 4.81
C LEU A 123 28.17 -3.71 4.22
N LYS A 124 29.19 -3.40 5.02
CA LYS A 124 30.40 -2.70 4.54
C LYS A 124 31.25 -3.53 3.56
N ASN A 125 31.11 -4.85 3.57
CA ASN A 125 31.86 -5.77 2.72
C ASN A 125 31.08 -6.17 1.47
N PHE A 126 29.87 -5.66 1.26
CA PHE A 126 29.11 -5.93 0.05
C PHE A 126 29.74 -5.21 -1.14
N ASN A 127 30.02 -5.98 -2.18
CA ASN A 127 30.48 -5.41 -3.45
C ASN A 127 29.28 -4.79 -4.17
N ILE A 128 29.42 -3.54 -4.59
CA ILE A 128 28.43 -2.84 -5.40
C ILE A 128 29.08 -2.34 -6.70
N PRO A 129 28.37 -2.36 -7.84
CA PRO A 129 28.84 -1.67 -9.02
C PRO A 129 28.86 -0.17 -8.73
N LEU A 130 29.94 0.52 -9.07
CA LEU A 130 30.10 1.95 -8.82
C LEU A 130 30.54 2.68 -10.11
N PRO A 131 29.61 3.05 -11.00
CA PRO A 131 29.94 3.84 -12.17
C PRO A 131 30.28 5.29 -11.77
N PRO A 132 30.85 6.10 -12.68
CA PRO A 132 31.10 7.51 -12.42
C PRO A 132 29.84 8.26 -11.97
N LEU A 133 29.98 9.27 -11.10
CA LEU A 133 28.85 9.99 -10.51
C LEU A 133 27.80 10.50 -11.53
N PRO A 134 28.17 11.02 -12.72
CA PRO A 134 27.18 11.40 -13.75
C PRO A 134 26.29 10.24 -14.22
N GLU A 135 26.83 9.03 -14.29
CA GLU A 135 26.07 7.84 -14.68
C GLU A 135 25.15 7.38 -13.54
N GLN A 136 25.62 7.44 -12.28
CA GLN A 136 24.77 7.17 -11.12
C GLN A 136 23.54 8.09 -11.07
N HIS A 137 23.72 9.38 -11.41
CA HIS A 137 22.63 10.34 -11.51
C HIS A 137 21.61 9.95 -12.58
N LYS A 138 22.06 9.61 -13.79
CA LYS A 138 21.17 9.19 -14.89
C LYS A 138 20.36 7.94 -14.54
N ILE A 139 21.03 6.92 -13.99
CA ILE A 139 20.37 5.68 -13.55
C ILE A 139 19.31 6.00 -12.49
N ALA A 140 19.68 6.80 -11.48
CA ALA A 140 18.77 7.18 -10.42
C ALA A 140 17.58 8.02 -10.91
N GLU A 141 17.78 8.87 -11.92
CA GLU A 141 16.73 9.68 -12.54
C GLU A 141 15.71 8.82 -13.31
N VAL A 142 16.20 7.91 -14.16
CA VAL A 142 15.35 6.99 -14.92
C VAL A 142 14.48 6.16 -13.97
N LEU A 143 15.10 5.54 -12.95
CA LEU A 143 14.39 4.71 -11.99
C LEU A 143 13.45 5.53 -11.10
N SER A 144 13.82 6.76 -10.74
CA SER A 144 12.91 7.68 -10.03
C SER A 144 11.68 8.05 -10.86
N THR A 145 11.84 8.17 -12.17
CA THR A 145 10.73 8.50 -13.09
C THR A 145 9.76 7.33 -13.19
N VAL A 146 10.28 6.11 -13.33
CA VAL A 146 9.46 4.88 -13.33
C VAL A 146 8.72 4.73 -12.00
N GLN A 147 9.40 4.94 -10.88
CA GLN A 147 8.77 4.86 -9.55
C GLN A 147 7.64 5.89 -9.38
N GLN A 148 7.83 7.13 -9.81
CA GLN A 148 6.78 8.15 -9.77
C GLN A 148 5.57 7.80 -10.66
N ALA A 149 5.80 7.20 -11.82
CA ALA A 149 4.72 6.74 -12.69
C ALA A 149 3.92 5.61 -12.03
N LYS A 150 4.60 4.67 -11.35
CA LYS A 150 3.97 3.62 -10.56
C LYS A 150 3.09 4.21 -9.46
N GLU A 151 3.64 5.08 -8.62
CA GLU A 151 2.91 5.71 -7.51
C GLU A 151 1.66 6.47 -7.96
N LYS A 152 1.75 7.21 -9.08
CA LYS A 152 0.57 7.89 -9.66
C LYS A 152 -0.48 6.90 -10.13
N THR A 153 -0.06 5.79 -10.74
CA THR A 153 -0.96 4.74 -11.22
C THR A 153 -1.67 4.05 -10.07
N ASP A 154 -0.93 3.70 -9.00
CA ASP A 154 -1.50 3.12 -7.78
C ASP A 154 -2.53 4.06 -7.13
N GLY A 155 -2.25 5.37 -7.14
CA GLY A 155 -3.20 6.40 -6.70
C GLY A 155 -4.50 6.40 -7.51
N VAL A 156 -4.41 6.33 -8.85
CA VAL A 156 -5.58 6.24 -9.75
C VAL A 156 -6.37 4.95 -9.48
N ILE A 157 -5.69 3.82 -9.32
CA ILE A 157 -6.33 2.52 -9.02
C ILE A 157 -7.08 2.61 -7.68
N SER A 158 -6.47 3.19 -6.65
CA SER A 158 -7.12 3.35 -5.35
C SER A 158 -8.34 4.25 -5.41
N ALA A 159 -8.24 5.40 -6.12
CA ALA A 159 -9.37 6.30 -6.32
C ALA A 159 -10.52 5.64 -7.10
N ALA A 160 -10.20 4.86 -8.14
CA ALA A 160 -11.19 4.13 -8.91
C ALA A 160 -11.91 3.04 -8.08
N LYS A 161 -11.18 2.35 -7.18
CA LYS A 161 -11.77 1.37 -6.26
C LYS A 161 -12.77 2.02 -5.30
N GLU A 162 -12.42 3.17 -4.70
CA GLU A 162 -13.33 3.90 -3.81
C GLU A 162 -14.54 4.47 -4.56
N LEU A 163 -14.33 5.01 -5.77
CA LEU A 163 -15.43 5.46 -6.63
C LEU A 163 -16.38 4.30 -6.96
N LYS A 164 -15.85 3.15 -7.40
CA LYS A 164 -16.65 1.94 -7.65
C LYS A 164 -17.47 1.56 -6.42
N LYS A 165 -16.86 1.54 -5.24
CA LYS A 165 -17.54 1.21 -3.97
C LYS A 165 -18.69 2.18 -3.67
N SER A 166 -18.44 3.49 -3.80
CA SER A 166 -19.45 4.53 -3.60
C SER A 166 -20.60 4.41 -4.60
N VAL A 167 -20.29 4.25 -5.89
CA VAL A 167 -21.28 4.08 -6.96
C VAL A 167 -22.11 2.81 -6.75
N MET A 168 -21.49 1.67 -6.41
CA MET A 168 -22.24 0.44 -6.12
C MET A 168 -23.23 0.65 -4.97
N LYS A 169 -22.79 1.27 -3.86
CA LYS A 169 -23.68 1.58 -2.73
C LYS A 169 -24.84 2.46 -3.18
N HIS A 170 -24.57 3.50 -3.96
CA HIS A 170 -25.60 4.38 -4.49
C HIS A 170 -26.59 3.63 -5.38
N LEU A 171 -26.10 2.86 -6.36
CA LEU A 171 -26.93 2.13 -7.32
C LEU A 171 -27.85 1.10 -6.64
N PHE A 172 -27.38 0.42 -5.59
CA PHE A 172 -28.21 -0.53 -4.83
C PHE A 172 -29.18 0.12 -3.83
N THR A 173 -29.07 1.43 -3.59
CA THR A 173 -30.00 2.18 -2.72
C THR A 173 -30.97 3.03 -3.51
N TYR A 174 -30.55 3.61 -4.64
CA TYR A 174 -31.31 4.61 -5.38
C TYR A 174 -31.59 4.22 -6.84
N GLY A 175 -31.02 3.11 -7.33
CA GLY A 175 -31.16 2.68 -8.71
C GLY A 175 -30.26 3.42 -9.70
N HIS A 176 -30.48 3.20 -11.00
CA HIS A 176 -29.67 3.80 -12.05
C HIS A 176 -30.07 5.27 -12.26
N VAL A 177 -29.09 6.17 -12.12
CA VAL A 177 -29.28 7.59 -12.45
C VAL A 177 -28.65 7.82 -13.83
N SER A 178 -29.36 8.49 -14.76
CA SER A 178 -28.76 8.82 -16.06
C SER A 178 -27.57 9.76 -15.85
N VAL A 179 -26.47 9.54 -16.58
CA VAL A 179 -25.22 10.33 -16.49
C VAL A 179 -25.45 11.84 -16.65
N LYS A 180 -26.49 12.26 -17.40
CA LYS A 180 -26.88 13.68 -17.53
C LYS A 180 -27.36 14.31 -16.23
N LYS A 181 -28.06 13.56 -15.37
CA LYS A 181 -28.45 14.02 -14.01
C LYS A 181 -27.30 13.92 -13.02
N PHE A 182 -26.33 13.03 -13.24
CA PHE A 182 -25.18 12.84 -12.35
C PHE A 182 -24.20 14.04 -12.40
N ASN A 183 -23.92 14.58 -13.59
CA ASN A 183 -23.03 15.74 -13.74
C ASN A 183 -23.64 17.05 -13.19
N GLU A 184 -24.96 17.23 -13.26
CA GLU A 184 -25.66 18.36 -12.62
C GLU A 184 -25.62 18.28 -11.08
N LEU A 185 -25.39 17.09 -10.51
CA LEU A 185 -25.27 16.84 -9.07
C LEU A 185 -23.84 17.05 -8.54
N ASP A 186 -22.81 16.78 -9.34
CA ASP A 186 -21.39 16.99 -8.96
C ASP A 186 -20.94 18.46 -9.09
N GLU A 187 -21.49 19.26 -10.02
CA GLU A 187 -21.24 20.72 -10.05
C GLU A 187 -21.75 21.43 -8.78
N LEU A 188 -22.73 20.85 -8.09
CA LEU A 188 -23.19 21.29 -6.77
C LEU A 188 -22.27 20.78 -5.65
N GLY A 189 -21.76 19.55 -5.73
CA GLY A 189 -20.90 18.93 -4.72
C GLY A 189 -19.46 19.47 -4.65
N VAL A 190 -18.88 19.91 -5.78
CA VAL A 190 -17.55 20.56 -5.78
C VAL A 190 -17.56 21.90 -5.04
N ASN A 191 -18.70 22.61 -5.07
CA ASN A 191 -18.91 23.85 -4.30
C ASN A 191 -19.17 23.61 -2.80
N GLU A 192 -19.47 22.38 -2.36
CA GLU A 192 -19.75 22.05 -0.96
C GLU A 192 -18.48 21.91 -0.10
N LEU A 193 -17.34 21.52 -0.69
CA LEU A 193 -16.05 21.49 0.03
C LEU A 193 -15.51 22.91 0.33
N GLN A 194 -15.93 23.92 -0.44
CA GLN A 194 -15.58 25.32 -0.19
C GLN A 194 -16.55 26.02 0.79
N ASN A 195 -17.75 25.46 1.02
CA ASN A 195 -18.82 26.12 1.80
C ASN A 195 -19.29 25.28 3.01
N ALA A 196 -18.35 24.62 3.70
CA ALA A 196 -18.61 23.79 4.88
C ALA A 196 -19.03 24.58 6.17
N GLN A 197 -19.79 25.68 6.02
CA GLN A 197 -20.42 26.39 7.13
C GLN A 197 -21.95 26.54 7.03
N ASN A 198 -22.62 26.08 5.96
CA ASN A 198 -24.08 26.14 5.90
C ASN A 198 -24.71 24.76 5.72
N SER A 199 -25.06 24.17 6.86
CA SER A 199 -26.02 23.06 6.98
C SER A 199 -27.37 23.50 6.43
N LYS A 200 -27.67 23.22 5.15
CA LYS A 200 -29.06 23.26 4.61
C LYS A 200 -29.32 22.63 3.24
N ASN A 201 -28.30 22.21 2.47
CA ASN A 201 -28.52 21.81 1.07
C ASN A 201 -28.49 20.30 0.76
N SER A 202 -28.33 19.42 1.75
CA SER A 202 -28.48 17.95 1.58
C SER A 202 -29.94 17.50 1.27
N SER A 203 -30.85 18.45 1.05
CA SER A 203 -32.30 18.29 0.90
C SER A 203 -32.77 18.11 -0.55
N ASN A 204 -31.95 18.40 -1.56
CA ASN A 204 -32.41 18.36 -2.96
C ASN A 204 -32.34 16.99 -3.64
N LEU A 205 -31.57 16.01 -3.13
CA LEU A 205 -31.55 14.65 -3.68
C LEU A 205 -32.85 13.87 -3.40
N LYS A 206 -33.52 14.18 -2.28
CA LYS A 206 -34.72 13.47 -1.82
C LYS A 206 -35.96 13.71 -2.69
N ASN A 207 -35.96 14.72 -3.54
CA ASN A 207 -37.17 15.17 -4.24
C ASN A 207 -37.42 14.51 -5.61
N SER A 208 -36.60 13.54 -6.07
CA SER A 208 -36.80 12.90 -7.39
C SER A 208 -36.93 11.37 -7.37
N ILE A 209 -36.71 10.72 -6.22
CA ILE A 209 -36.82 9.26 -6.09
C ILE A 209 -37.64 9.00 -4.82
N ASN A 210 -38.82 8.41 -4.98
CA ASN A 210 -39.63 7.99 -3.85
C ASN A 210 -38.99 6.75 -3.22
N LEU A 211 -38.77 6.80 -1.91
CA LEU A 211 -38.16 5.71 -1.15
C LEU A 211 -39.15 5.17 -0.12
N LYS A 212 -39.07 3.86 0.13
CA LYS A 212 -39.78 3.18 1.21
C LYS A 212 -38.80 2.52 2.18
N GLU A 213 -39.21 2.43 3.45
CA GLU A 213 -38.46 1.70 4.46
C GLU A 213 -38.75 0.19 4.37
N THR A 214 -37.70 -0.63 4.42
CA THR A 214 -37.76 -2.09 4.34
C THR A 214 -36.81 -2.73 5.35
N GLU A 215 -36.87 -4.05 5.50
CA GLU A 215 -35.98 -4.85 6.35
C GLU A 215 -34.48 -4.74 6.02
N ILE A 216 -34.12 -4.30 4.81
CA ILE A 216 -32.73 -4.07 4.39
C ILE A 216 -32.36 -2.58 4.30
N GLY A 217 -33.23 -1.70 4.79
CA GLY A 217 -33.08 -0.24 4.74
C GLY A 217 -33.96 0.42 3.68
N LEU A 218 -33.55 1.63 3.25
CA LEU A 218 -34.28 2.41 2.25
C LEU A 218 -34.04 1.86 0.84
N VAL A 219 -35.12 1.65 0.09
CA VAL A 219 -35.09 1.26 -1.33
C VAL A 219 -36.15 2.04 -2.11
N PRO A 220 -36.04 2.11 -3.45
CA PRO A 220 -37.06 2.75 -4.28
C PRO A 220 -38.44 2.12 -4.08
N GLU A 221 -39.49 2.95 -4.14
CA GLU A 221 -40.87 2.54 -3.87
C GLU A 221 -41.32 1.38 -4.78
N GLU A 222 -40.84 1.36 -6.02
CA GLU A 222 -41.15 0.34 -7.04
C GLU A 222 -40.34 -0.96 -6.89
N TRP A 223 -39.35 -1.03 -5.99
CA TRP A 223 -38.52 -2.22 -5.80
C TRP A 223 -39.15 -3.20 -4.81
N ASN A 224 -39.04 -4.50 -5.08
CA ASN A 224 -39.47 -5.55 -4.16
C ASN A 224 -38.27 -6.15 -3.42
N VAL A 225 -38.45 -6.43 -2.13
CA VAL A 225 -37.50 -7.23 -1.35
C VAL A 225 -37.99 -8.67 -1.38
N VAL A 226 -37.19 -9.54 -1.97
CA VAL A 226 -37.50 -10.98 -2.16
C VAL A 226 -36.33 -11.81 -1.67
N ARG A 227 -36.59 -13.05 -1.27
CA ARG A 227 -35.53 -13.99 -0.91
C ARG A 227 -34.87 -14.52 -2.18
N LEU A 228 -33.55 -14.73 -2.16
CA LEU A 228 -32.83 -15.25 -3.33
C LEU A 228 -33.44 -16.57 -3.86
N GLY A 229 -33.90 -17.46 -2.99
CA GLY A 229 -34.54 -18.72 -3.37
C GLY A 229 -35.92 -18.58 -4.03
N GLU A 230 -36.56 -17.41 -3.96
CA GLU A 230 -37.82 -17.13 -4.67
C GLU A 230 -37.58 -16.77 -6.14
N VAL A 231 -36.35 -16.32 -6.47
CA VAL A 231 -35.97 -15.84 -7.81
C VAL A 231 -34.81 -16.63 -8.44
N ALA A 232 -34.22 -17.58 -7.71
CA ALA A 232 -33.11 -18.40 -8.18
C ALA A 232 -33.17 -19.81 -7.59
N GLU A 233 -32.84 -20.81 -8.42
CA GLU A 233 -32.77 -22.21 -8.01
C GLU A 233 -31.32 -22.61 -7.67
N GLN A 234 -31.14 -23.29 -6.53
CA GLN A 234 -29.85 -23.86 -6.18
C GLN A 234 -29.61 -25.16 -6.93
N ARG A 235 -28.55 -25.19 -7.73
CA ARG A 235 -27.96 -26.42 -8.29
C ARG A 235 -27.05 -27.07 -7.23
N LYS A 236 -27.30 -28.34 -6.92
CA LYS A 236 -26.62 -29.12 -5.84
C LYS A 236 -25.80 -30.27 -6.39
N GLU A 237 -25.67 -30.38 -7.70
CA GLU A 237 -24.87 -31.36 -8.39
C GLU A 237 -23.42 -31.24 -7.90
N THR A 238 -22.87 -32.34 -7.38
CA THR A 238 -21.48 -32.43 -6.95
C THR A 238 -20.74 -33.45 -7.80
N THR A 239 -19.49 -33.15 -8.09
CA THR A 239 -18.56 -34.09 -8.71
C THR A 239 -17.22 -33.95 -8.00
N ASN A 240 -16.48 -35.04 -7.86
CA ASN A 240 -15.10 -34.97 -7.43
C ASN A 240 -14.26 -34.60 -8.67
N PRO A 241 -13.52 -33.47 -8.65
CA PRO A 241 -12.72 -33.06 -9.80
C PRO A 241 -11.76 -34.14 -10.31
N LYS A 242 -11.31 -35.05 -9.43
CA LYS A 242 -10.39 -36.16 -9.78
C LYS A 242 -11.02 -37.28 -10.61
N ASP A 243 -12.36 -37.35 -10.67
CA ASP A 243 -13.06 -38.48 -11.29
C ASP A 243 -13.25 -38.30 -12.81
N GLY A 244 -12.64 -37.29 -13.42
CA GLY A 244 -12.68 -37.09 -14.87
C GLY A 244 -11.49 -36.35 -15.42
N ASP A 245 -11.59 -35.87 -16.66
CA ASP A 245 -10.53 -35.19 -17.40
C ASP A 245 -10.96 -33.76 -17.74
N TRP A 246 -11.10 -32.92 -16.71
CA TRP A 246 -11.63 -31.56 -16.84
C TRP A 246 -10.91 -30.56 -15.95
N LYS A 247 -10.92 -29.30 -16.40
CA LYS A 247 -10.48 -28.15 -15.60
C LYS A 247 -11.46 -27.94 -14.44
N TYR A 248 -10.93 -27.67 -13.27
CA TYR A 248 -11.74 -27.32 -12.10
C TYR A 248 -11.22 -26.06 -11.40
N VAL A 249 -12.10 -25.45 -10.60
CA VAL A 249 -11.80 -24.29 -9.77
C VAL A 249 -11.97 -24.71 -8.32
N GLY A 250 -10.87 -24.80 -7.58
CA GLY A 250 -10.86 -24.97 -6.13
C GLY A 250 -10.73 -23.61 -5.43
N LEU A 251 -10.88 -23.60 -4.11
CA LEU A 251 -10.72 -22.39 -3.31
C LEU A 251 -9.30 -21.83 -3.43
N GLU A 252 -8.32 -22.70 -3.60
CA GLU A 252 -6.92 -22.39 -3.86
C GLU A 252 -6.70 -21.65 -5.19
N HIS A 253 -7.69 -21.62 -6.10
CA HIS A 253 -7.62 -20.92 -7.38
C HIS A 253 -8.27 -19.53 -7.36
N ILE A 254 -8.97 -19.19 -6.27
CA ILE A 254 -9.67 -17.92 -6.09
C ILE A 254 -8.86 -17.04 -5.16
N ASP A 255 -8.28 -15.98 -5.70
CA ASP A 255 -7.56 -15.01 -4.89
C ASP A 255 -8.56 -14.13 -4.11
N PRO A 256 -8.40 -13.97 -2.78
CA PRO A 256 -9.32 -13.15 -2.00
C PRO A 256 -9.42 -11.72 -2.52
N GLY A 257 -10.65 -11.26 -2.79
CA GLY A 257 -10.92 -9.90 -3.27
C GLY A 257 -10.74 -9.70 -4.78
N GLU A 258 -10.33 -10.72 -5.52
CA GLU A 258 -10.30 -10.71 -6.98
C GLU A 258 -11.64 -11.20 -7.56
N SER A 259 -12.15 -10.50 -8.58
CA SER A 259 -13.38 -10.86 -9.29
C SER A 259 -13.15 -11.80 -10.48
N HIS A 260 -11.90 -12.16 -10.76
CA HIS A 260 -11.53 -12.97 -11.90
C HIS A 260 -10.67 -14.15 -11.47
N LEU A 261 -10.96 -15.31 -12.08
CA LEU A 261 -10.13 -16.51 -11.94
C LEU A 261 -8.82 -16.31 -12.70
N LYS A 262 -7.69 -16.48 -12.02
CA LYS A 262 -6.36 -16.40 -12.64
C LYS A 262 -5.77 -17.77 -12.99
N ARG A 263 -6.33 -18.84 -12.43
CA ARG A 263 -5.81 -20.21 -12.53
C ARG A 263 -6.93 -21.25 -12.43
N TYR A 264 -6.61 -22.45 -12.90
CA TYR A 264 -7.46 -23.64 -12.87
C TYR A 264 -6.59 -24.83 -12.46
N GLY A 265 -7.21 -25.81 -11.81
CA GLY A 265 -6.60 -27.12 -11.57
C GLY A 265 -6.96 -28.08 -12.70
N PHE A 266 -6.14 -29.10 -12.86
CA PHE A 266 -6.36 -30.21 -13.79
C PHE A 266 -6.35 -31.51 -13.00
N SER A 267 -7.27 -32.40 -13.34
CA SER A 267 -7.48 -33.67 -12.64
C SER A 267 -6.37 -34.69 -12.84
N ASN A 268 -5.48 -34.47 -13.81
CA ASN A 268 -4.36 -35.36 -14.16
C ASN A 268 -2.98 -34.88 -13.68
N GLU A 269 -2.90 -33.82 -12.85
CA GLU A 269 -1.68 -33.37 -12.15
C GLU A 269 -1.71 -33.73 -10.66
#